data_AF-A0A7R9AHI2-F1
#
_entry.id   AF-A0A7R9AHI2-F1
#
_cell.length_a   1.000
_cell.length_b   1.000
_cell.length_c   1.000
_cell.angle_alpha   90.00
_cell.angle_beta   90.00
_cell.angle_gamma   90.00
#
_symmetry.space_group_name_H-M   'P 1'
#
loop_
_entity.id
_entity.type
_entity.pdbx_description
1 polymer ?
#
loop_
_entity_poly.entity_id
_entity_poly.type
_entity_poly.pdbx_seq_one_letter_code
_entity_poly.pdbx_strand_id
1 'polypeptide(L)'
;MISPSSDRTFRLLDNDMVQELPEGVFGDVTFRIVTISNTALRHVHPQAILPLKDRIRMLEITNCALQDFPWEIIPQLNEWLSSLFLSNNALTYVPPLQTRNLGLFHLDGNQIAKLDSGWDIPTLMTLKMGGNPLSEMPAGFFHNMPNFEEFHCNGCNLGPTLFSGIFEMRAPRLKIIYLDENSISRVEPGAISGLPAVSVLYFMKNNISRLDEEAFYPMLRINGKLFVDVPMRTSPLEGLSLHHFIQVTAIPHVDHLEDLYSPPVDWRGDFS
;
A
#
# COMPACT_ATOMS: atom_id res chain seq x y z
N MET A 1 6.51 -25.75 36.37
CA MET A 1 7.13 -24.79 35.43
C MET A 1 6.40 -24.93 34.10
N ILE A 2 5.48 -24.02 33.81
CA ILE A 2 4.68 -24.02 32.58
C ILE A 2 5.48 -23.20 31.56
N SER A 3 5.85 -23.84 30.45
CA SER A 3 6.44 -23.15 29.32
C SER A 3 5.53 -22.00 28.88
N PRO A 4 6.02 -20.76 28.73
CA PRO A 4 5.23 -19.65 28.25
C PRO A 4 4.86 -19.95 26.79
N SER A 5 3.66 -20.47 26.56
CA SER A 5 3.11 -20.79 25.25
C SER A 5 3.32 -19.60 24.30
N SER A 6 4.12 -19.81 23.25
CA SER A 6 4.84 -18.78 22.50
C SER A 6 4.01 -18.01 21.48
N ASP A 7 2.79 -18.44 21.12
CA ASP A 7 1.99 -17.76 20.08
C ASP A 7 0.47 -17.93 20.31
N ARG A 8 -0.08 -17.27 21.34
CA ARG A 8 -1.54 -17.26 21.53
C ARG A 8 -2.19 -16.44 20.41
N THR A 9 -3.04 -17.11 19.64
CA THR A 9 -3.77 -16.52 18.52
C THR A 9 -5.28 -16.57 18.79
N PHE A 10 -5.97 -15.46 18.58
CA PHE A 10 -7.43 -15.39 18.54
C PHE A 10 -7.89 -15.30 17.09
N ARG A 11 -8.95 -16.04 16.73
CA ARG A 11 -9.55 -15.99 15.39
C ARG A 11 -11.07 -15.92 15.49
N LEU A 12 -11.66 -14.95 14.82
CA LEU A 12 -13.09 -14.83 14.59
C LEU A 12 -13.31 -14.65 13.09
N LEU A 13 -13.70 -15.73 12.41
CA LEU A 13 -13.79 -15.78 10.95
C LEU A 13 -15.22 -16.11 10.54
N ASP A 14 -15.66 -15.54 9.41
CA ASP A 14 -16.88 -15.95 8.71
C ASP A 14 -18.14 -15.93 9.60
N ASN A 15 -18.32 -14.84 10.35
CA ASN A 15 -19.42 -14.66 11.28
C ASN A 15 -20.14 -13.33 11.06
N ASP A 16 -21.26 -13.39 10.36
CA ASP A 16 -22.11 -12.26 9.98
C ASP A 16 -22.98 -11.72 11.14
N MET A 17 -22.99 -12.40 12.28
CA MET A 17 -23.73 -11.98 13.47
C MET A 17 -22.94 -11.02 14.36
N VAL A 18 -21.60 -11.03 14.26
CA VAL A 18 -20.75 -10.15 15.07
C VAL A 18 -20.69 -8.77 14.44
N GLN A 19 -21.32 -7.80 15.09
CA GLN A 19 -21.34 -6.40 14.65
C GLN A 19 -20.48 -5.48 15.51
N GLU A 20 -20.10 -5.93 16.70
CA GLU A 20 -19.30 -5.18 17.66
C GLU A 20 -18.29 -6.08 18.38
N LEU A 21 -17.11 -5.54 18.67
CA LEU A 21 -16.20 -6.07 19.67
C LEU A 21 -16.36 -5.30 20.98
N PRO A 22 -17.08 -5.86 21.97
CA PRO A 22 -17.35 -5.18 23.22
C PRO A 22 -16.12 -5.16 24.13
N GLU A 23 -16.18 -4.32 25.15
CA GLU A 23 -15.22 -4.35 26.26
C GLU A 23 -15.10 -5.76 26.88
N GLY A 24 -13.88 -6.14 27.26
CA GLY A 24 -13.64 -7.38 27.99
C GLY A 24 -13.84 -8.65 27.17
N VAL A 25 -14.01 -8.57 25.85
CA VAL A 25 -14.25 -9.73 24.97
C VAL A 25 -13.16 -10.82 25.07
N PHE A 26 -11.93 -10.44 25.42
CA PHE A 26 -10.82 -11.37 25.61
C PHE A 26 -10.64 -11.87 27.05
N GLY A 27 -11.42 -11.37 28.01
CA GLY A 27 -11.26 -11.64 29.44
C GLY A 27 -9.84 -11.37 29.93
N ASP A 28 -9.31 -12.24 30.78
CA ASP A 28 -7.93 -12.17 31.31
C ASP A 28 -6.87 -12.74 30.33
N VAL A 29 -7.26 -13.06 29.09
CA VAL A 29 -6.39 -13.68 28.10
C VAL A 29 -5.82 -12.63 27.17
N THR A 30 -4.49 -12.58 27.05
CA THR A 30 -3.80 -11.76 26.06
C THR A 30 -3.35 -12.59 24.86
N PHE A 31 -3.40 -11.98 23.69
CA PHE A 31 -3.09 -12.61 22.41
C PHE A 31 -1.96 -11.86 21.70
N ARG A 32 -1.11 -12.62 21.01
CA ARG A 32 -0.03 -12.10 20.16
C ARG A 32 -0.53 -11.83 18.75
N ILE A 33 -1.51 -12.61 18.29
CA ILE A 33 -2.15 -12.45 16.99
C ILE A 33 -3.66 -12.44 17.23
N VAL A 34 -4.34 -11.42 16.72
CA VAL A 34 -5.80 -11.35 16.71
C VAL A 34 -6.23 -11.16 15.28
N THR A 35 -6.97 -12.13 14.74
CA THR A 35 -7.54 -12.07 13.39
C THR A 35 -9.05 -12.10 13.46
N ILE A 36 -9.66 -11.11 12.84
CA ILE A 36 -11.10 -10.98 12.71
C ILE A 36 -11.37 -10.71 11.24
N SER A 37 -12.04 -11.62 10.55
CA SER A 37 -12.27 -11.43 9.13
C SER A 37 -13.58 -12.02 8.62
N ASN A 38 -14.10 -11.44 7.55
CA ASN A 38 -15.38 -11.83 6.95
C ASN A 38 -16.51 -11.80 7.99
N THR A 39 -16.63 -10.69 8.72
CA THR A 39 -17.69 -10.50 9.73
C THR A 39 -18.51 -9.26 9.43
N ALA A 40 -19.65 -9.08 10.11
CA ALA A 40 -20.43 -7.85 10.02
C ALA A 40 -19.94 -6.74 10.96
N LEU A 41 -18.70 -6.82 11.45
CA LEU A 41 -18.15 -5.95 12.48
C LEU A 41 -18.10 -4.49 11.99
N ARG A 42 -18.71 -3.59 12.77
CA ARG A 42 -18.81 -2.14 12.50
C ARG A 42 -18.11 -1.29 13.54
N HIS A 43 -18.04 -1.77 14.78
CA HIS A 43 -17.55 -1.01 15.92
C HIS A 43 -16.61 -1.86 16.76
N VAL A 44 -15.51 -1.25 17.21
CA VAL A 44 -14.58 -1.88 18.14
C VAL A 44 -14.43 -0.98 19.35
N HIS A 45 -14.85 -1.46 20.51
CA HIS A 45 -14.67 -0.73 21.75
C HIS A 45 -13.16 -0.61 22.06
N PRO A 46 -12.63 0.56 22.48
CA PRO A 46 -11.20 0.73 22.76
C PRO A 46 -10.66 -0.29 23.79
N GLN A 47 -11.47 -0.60 24.81
CA GLN A 47 -11.13 -1.58 25.84
C GLN A 47 -11.25 -3.05 25.41
N ALA A 48 -11.72 -3.31 24.19
CA ALA A 48 -11.59 -4.64 23.60
C ALA A 48 -10.12 -4.93 23.28
N ILE A 49 -9.39 -3.97 22.69
CA ILE A 49 -8.03 -4.17 22.20
C ILE A 49 -6.96 -3.72 23.21
N LEU A 50 -7.21 -2.68 24.02
CA LEU A 50 -6.20 -2.15 24.95
C LEU A 50 -5.53 -3.21 25.86
N PRO A 51 -6.24 -4.23 26.40
CA PRO A 51 -5.63 -5.29 27.20
C PRO A 51 -4.56 -6.11 26.45
N LEU A 52 -4.55 -6.08 25.12
CA LEU A 52 -3.58 -6.80 24.29
C LEU A 52 -2.20 -6.12 24.22
N LYS A 53 -2.08 -4.89 24.75
CA LYS A 53 -0.88 -4.04 24.66
C LYS A 53 0.43 -4.71 25.05
N ASP A 54 0.42 -5.68 25.97
CA ASP A 54 1.64 -6.28 26.51
C ASP A 54 2.22 -7.38 25.62
N ARG A 55 1.50 -7.81 24.57
CA ARG A 55 1.91 -8.96 23.73
C ARG A 55 1.51 -8.89 22.26
N ILE A 56 0.57 -8.03 21.88
CA ILE A 56 0.03 -7.98 20.53
C ILE A 56 1.12 -7.68 19.52
N ARG A 57 1.27 -8.55 18.52
CA ARG A 57 2.21 -8.38 17.42
C ARG A 57 1.48 -8.06 16.12
N MET A 58 0.33 -8.69 15.92
CA MET A 58 -0.49 -8.56 14.73
C MET A 58 -1.95 -8.40 15.11
N LEU A 59 -2.56 -7.31 14.64
CA LEU A 59 -3.99 -7.09 14.70
C LEU A 59 -4.53 -7.02 13.27
N GLU A 60 -5.46 -7.92 12.97
CA GLU A 60 -6.12 -8.02 11.68
C GLU A 60 -7.63 -7.92 11.87
N ILE A 61 -8.25 -6.93 11.23
CA ILE A 61 -9.69 -6.76 11.11
C ILE A 61 -9.99 -6.49 9.63
N THR A 62 -10.25 -7.53 8.83
CA THR A 62 -10.31 -7.43 7.36
C THR A 62 -11.64 -7.92 6.81
N ASN A 63 -12.07 -7.38 5.66
CA ASN A 63 -13.34 -7.79 5.02
C ASN A 63 -14.53 -7.69 5.99
N CYS A 64 -14.64 -6.57 6.71
CA CYS A 64 -15.73 -6.29 7.63
C CYS A 64 -16.47 -5.01 7.18
N ALA A 65 -17.26 -4.41 8.07
CA ALA A 65 -18.00 -3.17 7.81
C ALA A 65 -17.50 -2.04 8.73
N LEU A 66 -16.24 -2.08 9.13
CA LEU A 66 -15.66 -1.17 10.13
C LEU A 66 -15.63 0.25 9.58
N GLN A 67 -16.37 1.16 10.23
CA GLN A 67 -16.45 2.57 9.82
C GLN A 67 -15.45 3.45 10.56
N ASP A 68 -15.11 3.06 11.79
CA ASP A 68 -14.15 3.74 12.63
C ASP A 68 -13.32 2.72 13.41
N PHE A 69 -12.10 3.09 13.76
CA PHE A 69 -11.16 2.28 14.52
C PHE A 69 -10.70 3.10 15.74
N PRO A 70 -10.54 2.50 16.93
CA PRO A 70 -10.12 3.23 18.13
C PRO A 70 -8.63 3.62 18.06
N TRP A 71 -8.29 4.62 17.24
CA TRP A 71 -6.91 5.02 16.97
C TRP A 71 -6.17 5.52 18.22
N GLU A 72 -6.89 6.04 19.20
CA GLU A 72 -6.36 6.54 20.47
C GLU A 72 -5.66 5.48 21.32
N ILE A 73 -5.87 4.19 21.01
CA ILE A 73 -5.19 3.08 21.70
C ILE A 73 -3.91 2.62 20.99
N ILE A 74 -3.69 3.02 19.73
CA ILE A 74 -2.50 2.59 18.97
C ILE A 74 -1.19 2.98 19.68
N PRO A 75 -1.03 4.20 20.23
CA PRO A 75 0.18 4.57 20.95
C PRO A 75 0.54 3.64 22.13
N GLN A 76 -0.46 3.01 22.73
CA GLN A 76 -0.34 2.09 23.86
C GLN A 76 0.04 0.68 23.41
N LEU A 77 -0.24 0.32 22.15
CA LEU A 77 0.19 -0.95 21.54
C LEU A 77 1.61 -0.89 20.95
N ASN A 78 2.24 0.30 20.98
CA ASN A 78 3.49 0.60 20.29
C ASN A 78 4.68 -0.29 20.65
N GLU A 79 4.72 -0.88 21.84
CA GLU A 79 5.83 -1.74 22.23
C GLU A 79 5.90 -3.01 21.37
N TRP A 80 4.75 -3.56 20.95
CA TRP A 80 4.70 -4.91 20.38
C TRP A 80 4.03 -4.97 19.00
N LEU A 81 3.10 -4.06 18.68
CA LEU A 81 2.34 -4.11 17.44
C LEU A 81 3.26 -3.84 16.23
N SER A 82 3.52 -4.88 15.44
CA SER A 82 4.36 -4.81 14.25
C SER A 82 3.58 -4.83 12.94
N SER A 83 2.33 -5.29 12.96
CA SER A 83 1.50 -5.40 11.76
C SER A 83 0.04 -5.08 12.07
N LEU A 84 -0.53 -4.16 11.30
CA LEU A 84 -1.93 -3.75 11.40
C LEU A 84 -2.59 -3.93 10.03
N PHE A 85 -3.62 -4.77 9.97
CA PHE A 85 -4.38 -5.06 8.77
C PHE A 85 -5.83 -4.64 8.97
N LEU A 86 -6.28 -3.66 8.18
CA LEU A 86 -7.62 -3.08 8.23
C LEU A 86 -8.23 -2.99 6.83
N SER A 87 -7.78 -3.84 5.90
CA SER A 87 -8.23 -3.82 4.50
C SER A 87 -9.67 -4.30 4.32
N ASN A 88 -10.32 -3.81 3.26
CA ASN A 88 -11.70 -4.11 2.89
C ASN A 88 -12.67 -3.80 4.03
N ASN A 89 -12.68 -2.55 4.46
CA ASN A 89 -13.59 -2.00 5.45
C ASN A 89 -14.23 -0.71 4.91
N ALA A 90 -14.84 0.09 5.78
CA ALA A 90 -15.48 1.35 5.44
C ALA A 90 -14.81 2.55 6.14
N LEU A 91 -13.52 2.46 6.47
CA LEU A 91 -12.80 3.54 7.14
C LEU A 91 -12.71 4.75 6.22
N THR A 92 -13.09 5.92 6.73
CA THR A 92 -13.02 7.18 5.96
C THR A 92 -11.82 8.05 6.33
N TYR A 93 -11.15 7.73 7.44
CA TYR A 93 -10.11 8.57 8.02
C TYR A 93 -9.12 7.73 8.84
N VAL A 94 -7.85 8.14 8.79
CA VAL A 94 -6.78 7.62 9.64
C VAL A 94 -6.04 8.83 10.23
N PRO A 95 -6.06 9.03 11.56
CA PRO A 95 -5.35 10.14 12.17
C PRO A 95 -3.83 9.95 12.05
N PRO A 96 -3.05 11.02 12.16
CA PRO A 96 -1.60 10.92 12.25
C PRO A 96 -1.17 9.94 13.35
N LEU A 97 -0.50 8.87 12.95
CA LEU A 97 -0.05 7.83 13.86
C LEU A 97 1.39 8.08 14.30
N GLN A 98 1.64 7.88 15.60
CA GLN A 98 2.97 7.90 16.18
C GLN A 98 3.26 6.53 16.78
N THR A 99 4.02 5.70 16.05
CA THR A 99 4.32 4.32 16.48
C THR A 99 5.79 3.98 16.28
N ARG A 100 6.34 3.13 17.16
CA ARG A 100 7.78 2.82 17.18
C ARG A 100 8.10 1.39 16.76
N ASN A 101 7.10 0.58 16.44
CA ASN A 101 7.30 -0.83 16.08
C ASN A 101 6.48 -1.31 14.88
N LEU A 102 5.54 -0.49 14.36
CA LEU A 102 4.73 -0.86 13.21
C LEU A 102 5.61 -0.91 11.96
N GLY A 103 5.73 -2.08 11.35
CA GLY A 103 6.49 -2.31 10.11
C GLY A 103 5.61 -2.46 8.87
N LEU A 104 4.40 -2.97 9.04
CA LEU A 104 3.44 -3.19 7.95
C LEU A 104 2.07 -2.63 8.33
N PHE A 105 1.53 -1.78 7.48
CA PHE A 105 0.18 -1.25 7.62
C PHE A 105 -0.61 -1.45 6.32
N HIS A 106 -1.75 -2.15 6.41
CA HIS A 106 -2.59 -2.48 5.27
C HIS A 106 -3.99 -1.90 5.42
N LEU A 107 -4.37 -1.02 4.51
CA LEU A 107 -5.59 -0.22 4.46
C LEU A 107 -6.31 -0.30 3.11
N ASP A 108 -5.95 -1.23 2.23
CA ASP A 108 -6.55 -1.35 0.89
C ASP A 108 -8.08 -1.48 0.98
N GLY A 109 -8.81 -0.97 -0.01
CA GLY A 109 -10.26 -1.15 -0.09
C GLY A 109 -11.01 -0.50 1.06
N ASN A 110 -10.63 0.71 1.44
CA ASN A 110 -11.37 1.56 2.38
C ASN A 110 -11.91 2.80 1.65
N GLN A 111 -12.47 3.76 2.39
CA GLN A 111 -13.04 5.00 1.87
C GLN A 111 -12.23 6.23 2.32
N ILE A 112 -10.92 6.07 2.48
CA ILE A 112 -10.02 7.12 2.95
C ILE A 112 -9.83 8.12 1.79
N ALA A 113 -10.41 9.31 1.93
CA ALA A 113 -10.32 10.35 0.90
C ALA A 113 -9.12 11.29 1.07
N LYS A 114 -8.58 11.37 2.29
CA LYS A 114 -7.48 12.27 2.63
C LYS A 114 -6.54 11.61 3.64
N LEU A 115 -5.24 11.87 3.45
CA LEU A 115 -4.22 11.63 4.45
C LEU A 115 -3.76 12.96 5.06
N ASP A 116 -3.52 12.94 6.36
CA ASP A 116 -2.90 14.05 7.06
C ASP A 116 -1.38 13.89 7.11
N SER A 117 -0.67 15.02 7.14
CA SER A 117 0.75 15.05 7.46
C SER A 117 0.97 14.75 8.96
N GLY A 118 2.21 14.43 9.33
CA GLY A 118 2.58 14.27 10.75
C GLY A 118 2.52 12.83 11.27
N TRP A 119 2.37 11.84 10.39
CA TRP A 119 2.69 10.46 10.74
C TRP A 119 4.17 10.38 11.15
N ASP A 120 4.47 9.72 12.27
CA ASP A 120 5.83 9.43 12.77
C ASP A 120 5.91 7.93 13.03
N ILE A 121 6.27 7.19 11.97
CA ILE A 121 6.35 5.73 11.99
C ILE A 121 7.71 5.31 11.45
N PRO A 122 8.80 5.52 12.22
CA PRO A 122 10.15 5.29 11.73
C PRO A 122 10.44 3.84 11.39
N THR A 123 9.64 2.89 11.88
CA THR A 123 9.78 1.46 11.58
C THR A 123 8.98 1.01 10.36
N LEU A 124 8.12 1.86 9.79
CA LEU A 124 7.27 1.45 8.68
C LEU A 124 8.12 1.09 7.47
N MET A 125 7.91 -0.11 6.94
CA MET A 125 8.54 -0.62 5.72
C MET A 125 7.55 -0.67 4.57
N THR A 126 6.31 -1.10 4.86
CA THR A 126 5.28 -1.29 3.83
C THR A 126 3.98 -0.61 4.25
N LEU A 127 3.44 0.23 3.35
CA LEU A 127 2.10 0.79 3.45
C LEU A 127 1.31 0.37 2.22
N LYS A 128 0.17 -0.27 2.47
CA LYS A 128 -0.80 -0.61 1.43
C LYS A 128 -2.07 0.18 1.63
N MET A 129 -2.47 0.96 0.64
CA MET A 129 -3.69 1.77 0.71
C MET A 129 -4.41 1.88 -0.65
N GLY A 130 -4.21 0.89 -1.53
CA GLY A 130 -4.85 0.85 -2.83
C GLY A 130 -6.38 0.76 -2.75
N GLY A 131 -7.07 1.27 -3.76
CA GLY A 131 -8.54 1.29 -3.82
C GLY A 131 -9.20 2.21 -2.80
N ASN A 132 -8.46 3.16 -2.22
CA ASN A 132 -9.02 4.26 -1.45
C ASN A 132 -9.25 5.47 -2.37
N PRO A 133 -10.35 6.24 -2.23
CA PRO A 133 -10.64 7.38 -3.09
C PRO A 133 -9.82 8.62 -2.68
N LEU A 134 -8.50 8.49 -2.59
CA LEU A 134 -7.63 9.64 -2.33
C LEU A 134 -7.81 10.69 -3.44
N SER A 135 -7.69 11.96 -3.09
CA SER A 135 -7.59 13.03 -4.09
C SER A 135 -6.18 13.58 -4.21
N GLU A 136 -5.39 13.45 -3.15
CA GLU A 136 -4.05 14.03 -3.05
C GLU A 136 -3.21 13.30 -2.00
N MET A 137 -1.90 13.36 -2.16
CA MET A 137 -0.94 12.99 -1.12
C MET A 137 -0.47 14.27 -0.41
N PRO A 138 -0.49 14.32 0.93
CA PRO A 138 -0.01 15.50 1.64
C PRO A 138 1.49 15.68 1.43
N ALA A 139 1.92 16.92 1.23
CA ALA A 139 3.33 17.25 1.12
C ALA A 139 4.09 16.73 2.34
N GLY A 140 5.16 15.97 2.11
CA GLY A 140 5.98 15.44 3.20
C GLY A 140 5.43 14.22 3.92
N PHE A 141 4.42 13.53 3.38
CA PHE A 141 3.84 12.34 4.00
C PHE A 141 4.89 11.33 4.51
N PHE A 142 5.96 11.12 3.73
CA PHE A 142 7.01 10.14 4.02
C PHE A 142 8.14 10.64 4.93
N HIS A 143 8.09 11.90 5.41
CA HIS A 143 9.21 12.56 6.10
C HIS A 143 9.73 11.76 7.30
N ASN A 144 8.83 11.25 8.14
CA ASN A 144 9.18 10.52 9.37
C ASN A 144 9.07 9.00 9.19
N MET A 145 9.34 8.50 7.99
CA MET A 145 9.36 7.06 7.67
C MET A 145 10.69 6.68 7.00
N PRO A 146 11.85 6.87 7.66
CA PRO A 146 13.17 6.62 7.06
C PRO A 146 13.42 5.19 6.59
N ASN A 147 12.68 4.21 7.10
CA ASN A 147 12.78 2.80 6.73
C ASN A 147 11.76 2.35 5.67
N PHE A 148 10.98 3.28 5.12
CA PHE A 148 9.91 2.98 4.18
C PHE A 148 10.45 2.45 2.85
N GLU A 149 10.01 1.26 2.43
CA GLU A 149 10.54 0.53 1.27
C GLU A 149 9.50 0.26 0.18
N GLU A 150 8.22 0.12 0.52
CA GLU A 150 7.18 -0.31 -0.41
C GLU A 150 5.86 0.45 -0.18
N PHE A 151 5.34 1.05 -1.26
CA PHE A 151 4.11 1.84 -1.24
C PHE A 151 3.10 1.33 -2.27
N HIS A 152 1.91 0.96 -1.81
CA HIS A 152 0.80 0.62 -2.71
C HIS A 152 -0.26 1.72 -2.65
N CYS A 153 -0.46 2.40 -3.76
CA CYS A 153 -1.55 3.33 -3.95
C CYS A 153 -2.21 3.14 -5.33
N ASN A 154 -2.38 1.89 -5.74
CA ASN A 154 -3.12 1.56 -6.96
C ASN A 154 -4.60 1.93 -6.79
N GLY A 155 -5.27 2.48 -7.81
CA GLY A 155 -6.69 2.85 -7.70
C GLY A 155 -6.97 3.97 -6.70
N CYS A 156 -5.97 4.82 -6.41
CA CYS A 156 -6.07 5.91 -5.44
C CYS A 156 -6.61 7.21 -6.04
N ASN A 157 -6.94 7.29 -7.34
CA ASN A 157 -7.38 8.51 -8.02
C ASN A 157 -6.39 9.71 -7.89
N LEU A 158 -5.09 9.45 -7.94
CA LEU A 158 -4.02 10.48 -7.87
C LEU A 158 -3.85 11.30 -9.17
N GLY A 159 -4.56 10.96 -10.24
CA GLY A 159 -4.53 11.66 -11.52
C GLY A 159 -5.31 12.99 -11.51
N PRO A 160 -5.26 13.76 -12.61
CA PRO A 160 -4.62 13.43 -13.89
C PRO A 160 -3.12 13.75 -13.95
N THR A 161 -2.55 14.46 -12.97
CA THR A 161 -1.15 14.89 -12.97
C THR A 161 -0.48 14.55 -11.66
N LEU A 162 0.67 13.88 -11.72
CA LEU A 162 1.58 13.80 -10.57
C LEU A 162 2.48 15.03 -10.55
N PHE A 163 2.20 15.93 -9.61
CA PHE A 163 2.89 17.21 -9.50
C PHE A 163 4.33 17.07 -8.97
N SER A 164 5.18 18.02 -9.37
CA SER A 164 6.52 18.17 -8.79
C SER A 164 6.43 18.28 -7.27
N GLY A 165 7.31 17.57 -6.55
CA GLY A 165 7.40 17.69 -5.10
C GLY A 165 6.43 16.84 -4.28
N ILE A 166 5.55 16.06 -4.91
CA ILE A 166 4.70 15.08 -4.20
C ILE A 166 5.52 14.10 -3.35
N PHE A 167 6.77 13.82 -3.78
CA PHE A 167 7.76 13.04 -3.04
C PHE A 167 9.01 13.83 -2.61
N GLU A 168 9.01 15.17 -2.59
CA GLU A 168 10.23 16.01 -2.43
C GLU A 168 10.99 15.80 -1.12
N MET A 169 10.31 15.33 -0.07
CA MET A 169 10.92 15.07 1.24
C MET A 169 11.24 13.59 1.39
N ARG A 170 12.54 13.31 1.33
CA ARG A 170 13.13 12.02 0.93
C ARG A 170 12.53 10.83 1.65
N ALA A 171 12.07 9.85 0.86
CA ALA A 171 11.95 8.46 1.28
C ALA A 171 13.21 7.72 0.77
N PRO A 172 14.35 7.77 1.49
CA PRO A 172 15.64 7.34 0.97
C PRO A 172 15.72 5.84 0.69
N ARG A 173 14.79 5.05 1.24
CA ARG A 173 14.73 3.59 1.11
C ARG A 173 13.55 3.09 0.29
N LEU A 174 12.68 3.98 -0.22
CA LEU A 174 11.52 3.57 -1.01
C LEU A 174 12.02 2.96 -2.32
N LYS A 175 11.73 1.68 -2.54
CA LYS A 175 12.23 0.89 -3.67
C LYS A 175 11.14 0.58 -4.69
N ILE A 176 9.94 0.30 -4.19
CA ILE A 176 8.82 -0.21 -5.00
C ILE A 176 7.60 0.66 -4.77
N ILE A 177 7.00 1.12 -5.86
CA ILE A 177 5.76 1.90 -5.83
C ILE A 177 4.76 1.34 -6.83
N TYR A 178 3.53 1.14 -6.37
CA TYR A 178 2.39 0.74 -7.19
C TYR A 178 1.43 1.93 -7.33
N LEU A 179 1.36 2.52 -8.52
CA LEU A 179 0.44 3.60 -8.90
C LEU A 179 -0.49 3.17 -10.06
N ASP A 180 -0.71 1.87 -10.24
CA ASP A 180 -1.63 1.37 -11.26
C ASP A 180 -3.05 1.95 -11.08
N GLU A 181 -3.83 2.09 -12.16
CA GLU A 181 -5.25 2.47 -12.09
C GLU A 181 -5.53 3.84 -11.43
N ASN A 182 -4.62 4.83 -11.55
CA ASN A 182 -4.78 6.16 -10.94
C ASN A 182 -5.27 7.25 -11.89
N SER A 183 -5.60 6.91 -13.14
CA SER A 183 -5.98 7.90 -14.18
C SER A 183 -4.90 8.96 -14.44
N ILE A 184 -3.63 8.67 -14.15
CA ILE A 184 -2.51 9.60 -14.34
C ILE A 184 -2.24 9.75 -15.83
N SER A 185 -2.21 10.98 -16.32
CA SER A 185 -1.93 11.32 -17.72
C SER A 185 -0.60 12.02 -17.93
N ARG A 186 -0.08 12.68 -16.88
CA ARG A 186 1.18 13.44 -16.89
C ARG A 186 1.94 13.22 -15.59
N VAL A 187 3.26 13.09 -15.70
CA VAL A 187 4.19 13.16 -14.58
C VAL A 187 5.08 14.37 -14.80
N GLU A 188 5.11 15.30 -13.86
CA GLU A 188 5.94 16.49 -13.99
C GLU A 188 7.42 16.17 -13.71
N PRO A 189 8.36 16.86 -14.37
CA PRO A 189 9.76 16.87 -13.96
C PRO A 189 9.87 17.15 -12.46
N GLY A 190 10.63 16.32 -11.76
CA GLY A 190 10.81 16.43 -10.31
C GLY A 190 9.74 15.76 -9.44
N ALA A 191 8.64 15.23 -10.00
CA ALA A 191 7.60 14.54 -9.22
C ALA A 191 8.17 13.42 -8.34
N ILE A 192 9.09 12.61 -8.87
CA ILE A 192 9.74 11.50 -8.15
C ILE A 192 11.19 11.81 -7.72
N SER A 193 11.63 13.07 -7.74
CA SER A 193 13.03 13.45 -7.46
C SER A 193 13.51 13.14 -6.04
N GLY A 194 12.61 13.09 -5.05
CA GLY A 194 12.92 12.74 -3.67
C GLY A 194 12.98 11.24 -3.39
N LEU A 195 12.94 10.39 -4.43
CA LEU A 195 12.90 8.93 -4.34
C LEU A 195 14.18 8.29 -4.93
N PRO A 196 15.36 8.48 -4.31
CA PRO A 196 16.65 8.12 -4.91
C PRO A 196 16.91 6.62 -5.03
N ALA A 197 16.10 5.78 -4.36
CA ALA A 197 16.24 4.33 -4.33
C ALA A 197 15.15 3.59 -5.11
N VAL A 198 14.22 4.30 -5.76
CA VAL A 198 13.11 3.66 -6.48
C VAL A 198 13.64 2.91 -7.69
N SER A 199 13.54 1.60 -7.62
CA SER A 199 14.00 0.66 -8.63
C SER A 199 12.85 -0.03 -9.35
N VAL A 200 11.63 0.04 -8.84
CA VAL A 200 10.45 -0.55 -9.47
C VAL A 200 9.27 0.40 -9.36
N LEU A 201 8.67 0.74 -10.50
CA LEU A 201 7.50 1.60 -10.58
C LEU A 201 6.42 0.95 -11.46
N TYR A 202 5.27 0.66 -10.86
CA TYR A 202 4.10 0.14 -11.57
C TYR A 202 3.10 1.26 -11.84
N PHE A 203 2.82 1.48 -13.12
CA PHE A 203 2.05 2.59 -13.71
C PHE A 203 1.02 2.06 -14.72
N MET A 204 0.69 0.78 -14.68
CA MET A 204 -0.26 0.16 -15.60
C MET A 204 -1.66 0.76 -15.42
N LYS A 205 -2.48 0.69 -16.46
CA LYS A 205 -3.87 1.16 -16.51
C LYS A 205 -4.02 2.62 -16.08
N ASN A 206 -3.05 3.44 -16.47
CA ASN A 206 -3.11 4.89 -16.40
C ASN A 206 -3.33 5.47 -17.81
N ASN A 207 -3.47 6.79 -17.91
CA ASN A 207 -3.74 7.51 -19.15
C ASN A 207 -2.46 8.16 -19.71
N ILE A 208 -1.29 7.53 -19.51
CA ILE A 208 0.01 8.08 -19.90
C ILE A 208 0.13 8.06 -21.42
N SER A 209 0.26 9.24 -22.02
CA SER A 209 0.46 9.39 -23.47
C SER A 209 1.91 9.65 -23.85
N ARG A 210 2.71 10.19 -22.92
CA ARG A 210 4.12 10.54 -23.10
C ARG A 210 4.88 10.37 -21.80
N LEU A 211 6.10 9.85 -21.89
CA LEU A 211 7.07 9.80 -20.79
C LEU A 211 8.11 10.90 -20.99
N ASP A 212 8.33 11.70 -19.94
CA ASP A 212 9.33 12.76 -19.90
C ASP A 212 10.60 12.25 -19.18
N GLU A 213 11.74 12.24 -19.87
CA GLU A 213 13.01 11.77 -19.30
C GLU A 213 13.37 12.46 -17.97
N GLU A 214 13.09 13.77 -17.86
CA GLU A 214 13.40 14.53 -16.64
C GLU A 214 12.52 14.10 -15.47
N ALA A 215 11.28 13.67 -15.74
CA ALA A 215 10.40 13.13 -14.73
C ALA A 215 10.91 11.79 -14.16
N PHE A 216 11.51 10.94 -15.00
CA PHE A 216 11.96 9.60 -14.59
C PHE A 216 13.46 9.48 -14.27
N TYR A 217 14.22 10.58 -14.36
CA TYR A 217 15.67 10.63 -14.15
C TYR A 217 16.19 9.88 -12.91
N PRO A 218 15.54 9.95 -11.72
CA PRO A 218 15.99 9.18 -10.55
C PRO A 218 16.06 7.67 -10.79
N MET A 219 15.10 7.11 -11.52
CA MET A 219 15.06 5.68 -11.84
C MET A 219 16.10 5.29 -12.91
N LEU A 220 16.33 6.17 -13.89
CA LEU A 220 17.33 5.95 -14.95
C LEU A 220 18.73 5.75 -14.37
N ARG A 221 19.08 6.56 -13.35
CA ARG A 221 20.41 6.51 -12.70
C ARG A 221 20.75 5.17 -12.06
N ILE A 222 19.74 4.37 -11.72
CA ILE A 222 19.90 3.09 -11.03
C ILE A 222 19.41 1.90 -11.86
N ASN A 223 19.17 2.09 -13.16
CA ASN A 223 18.61 1.08 -14.07
C ASN A 223 17.31 0.45 -13.54
N GLY A 224 16.39 1.29 -13.05
CA GLY A 224 15.09 0.85 -12.54
C GLY A 224 14.22 0.15 -13.59
N LYS A 225 13.12 -0.46 -13.13
CA LYS A 225 12.10 -1.11 -13.93
C LYS A 225 10.82 -0.28 -13.91
N LEU A 226 10.30 0.03 -15.09
CA LEU A 226 9.05 0.78 -15.27
C LEU A 226 8.04 -0.11 -15.98
N PHE A 227 6.94 -0.40 -15.32
CA PHE A 227 5.79 -1.10 -15.89
C PHE A 227 4.73 -0.06 -16.21
N VAL A 228 4.46 0.19 -17.50
CA VAL A 228 3.50 1.21 -17.94
C VAL A 228 2.81 0.77 -19.23
N ASP A 229 1.51 1.03 -19.32
CA ASP A 229 0.78 0.91 -20.58
C ASP A 229 1.11 2.10 -21.46
N VAL A 230 1.57 1.85 -22.69
CA VAL A 230 1.88 2.89 -23.66
C VAL A 230 1.05 2.67 -24.93
N PRO A 231 0.40 3.71 -25.48
CA PRO A 231 -0.39 3.58 -26.69
C PRO A 231 0.47 3.09 -27.86
N MET A 232 0.02 2.09 -28.63
CA MET A 232 0.75 1.56 -29.79
C MET A 232 1.09 2.59 -30.88
N ARG A 233 0.37 3.72 -30.91
CA ARG A 233 0.47 4.75 -31.97
C ARG A 233 1.41 5.90 -31.62
N THR A 234 1.77 6.07 -30.35
CA THR A 234 2.84 6.99 -29.96
C THR A 234 4.12 6.18 -29.91
N SER A 235 5.23 6.69 -30.44
CA SER A 235 6.53 6.10 -30.14
C SER A 235 6.64 6.15 -28.61
N PRO A 236 6.68 5.02 -27.87
CA PRO A 236 6.72 5.04 -26.40
C PRO A 236 7.97 5.74 -25.84
N LEU A 237 8.85 6.17 -26.75
CA LEU A 237 10.18 6.69 -26.61
C LEU A 237 10.33 8.13 -27.13
N GLU A 238 9.25 8.81 -27.56
CA GLU A 238 9.29 10.21 -28.03
C GLU A 238 9.68 11.24 -26.93
N GLY A 239 10.08 10.75 -25.76
CA GLY A 239 10.76 11.51 -24.72
C GLY A 239 11.71 10.69 -23.86
N LEU A 240 12.10 9.46 -24.26
CA LEU A 240 13.03 8.62 -23.52
C LEU A 240 14.11 8.07 -24.45
N SER A 241 15.37 8.38 -24.14
CA SER A 241 16.51 7.65 -24.70
C SER A 241 16.37 6.14 -24.44
N LEU A 242 16.30 5.34 -25.51
CA LEU A 242 16.13 3.87 -25.55
C LEU A 242 17.09 3.06 -24.64
N HIS A 243 18.14 3.67 -24.10
CA HIS A 243 19.25 2.97 -23.44
C HIS A 243 19.08 2.72 -21.93
N HIS A 244 18.05 3.27 -21.27
CA HIS A 244 18.05 3.35 -19.80
C HIS A 244 17.07 2.43 -19.07
N PHE A 245 16.11 1.79 -19.75
CA PHE A 245 15.18 0.85 -19.11
C PHE A 245 15.35 -0.56 -19.68
N ILE A 246 15.81 -1.47 -18.82
CA ILE A 246 16.04 -2.89 -19.16
C ILE A 246 14.72 -3.62 -19.46
N GLN A 247 13.57 -3.06 -19.05
CA GLN A 247 12.26 -3.65 -19.27
C GLN A 247 11.15 -2.60 -19.17
N VAL A 248 10.97 -1.77 -20.21
CA VAL A 248 9.64 -1.18 -20.45
C VAL A 248 8.80 -2.31 -21.01
N THR A 249 8.09 -3.03 -20.15
CA THR A 249 7.06 -3.95 -20.66
C THR A 249 5.88 -3.07 -21.03
N ALA A 250 5.92 -2.52 -22.24
CA ALA A 250 4.75 -2.02 -22.92
C ALA A 250 3.84 -3.23 -23.16
N ILE A 251 2.99 -3.56 -22.19
CA ILE A 251 1.90 -4.48 -22.47
C ILE A 251 0.96 -3.68 -23.38
N PRO A 252 0.62 -4.19 -24.57
CA PRO A 252 -0.38 -3.55 -25.41
C PRO A 252 -1.61 -3.20 -24.58
N HIS A 253 -2.18 -2.00 -24.79
CA HIS A 253 -3.53 -1.74 -24.34
C HIS A 253 -4.44 -2.72 -25.11
N VAL A 254 -4.76 -3.86 -24.52
CA VAL A 254 -5.66 -4.83 -25.12
C VAL A 254 -7.07 -4.42 -24.71
N ASP A 255 -7.91 -4.09 -25.68
CA ASP A 255 -9.31 -3.71 -25.45
C ASP A 255 -10.14 -4.86 -24.80
N HIS A 256 -9.62 -6.08 -24.84
CA HIS A 256 -10.27 -7.29 -24.32
C HIS A 256 -9.28 -8.16 -23.51
N LEU A 257 -9.61 -8.40 -22.24
CA LEU A 257 -8.80 -9.15 -21.26
C LEU A 257 -8.58 -10.64 -21.59
N GLU A 258 -9.26 -11.19 -22.59
CA GLU A 258 -9.22 -12.62 -22.93
C GLU A 258 -7.96 -13.03 -23.72
N ASP A 259 -7.25 -12.09 -24.36
CA ASP A 259 -6.06 -12.41 -25.16
C ASP A 259 -4.78 -12.59 -24.33
N LEU A 260 -4.78 -12.19 -23.05
CA LEU A 260 -3.63 -12.29 -22.14
C LEU A 260 -3.50 -13.65 -21.43
N TYR A 261 -4.52 -14.51 -21.51
CA TYR A 261 -4.58 -15.78 -20.77
C TYR A 261 -4.35 -17.04 -21.64
N SER A 262 -3.96 -16.90 -22.90
CA SER A 262 -3.52 -18.06 -23.67
C SER A 262 -2.15 -18.52 -23.17
N PRO A 263 -2.01 -19.76 -22.65
CA PRO A 263 -0.72 -20.27 -22.19
C PRO A 263 0.26 -20.35 -23.37
N PRO A 264 1.57 -20.12 -23.15
CA PRO A 264 2.56 -20.19 -24.20
C PRO A 264 2.58 -21.59 -24.82
N VAL A 265 2.37 -21.67 -26.13
CA VAL A 265 2.52 -22.89 -26.91
C VAL A 265 3.99 -23.32 -26.83
N ASP A 266 4.21 -24.52 -26.30
CA ASP A 266 5.51 -25.13 -26.08
C ASP A 266 6.18 -25.43 -27.44
N TRP A 267 7.11 -24.58 -27.89
CA TRP A 267 7.86 -24.79 -29.12
C TRP A 267 8.99 -25.79 -28.87
N ARG A 268 8.69 -27.08 -28.96
CA ARG A 268 9.71 -28.11 -29.20
C ARG A 268 10.00 -28.14 -30.68
N GLY A 269 11.25 -27.83 -31.03
CA GLY A 269 11.73 -27.90 -32.39
C GLY A 269 11.79 -29.34 -32.91
N ASP A 270 11.57 -29.48 -34.21
CA ASP A 270 12.18 -30.50 -35.04
C ASP A 270 12.52 -29.85 -36.38
N PHE A 271 13.82 -29.72 -36.65
CA PHE A 271 14.34 -29.55 -38.00
C PHE A 271 14.74 -30.95 -38.49
N SER A 272 13.98 -31.46 -39.44
CA SER A 272 14.43 -32.49 -40.40
C SER A 272 14.92 -31.83 -41.67
#